data_AF-A0A952K7W3-F1
#
_entry.id   AF-A0A952K7W3-F1
#
_cell.length_a   1.000
_cell.length_b   1.000
_cell.length_c   1.000
_cell.angle_alpha   90.00
_cell.angle_beta   90.00
_cell.angle_gamma   90.00
#
_symmetry.space_group_name_H-M   'P 1'
#
loop_
_entity.id
_entity.type
_entity.pdbx_description
1 polymer ?
#
loop_
_entity_poly.entity_id
_entity_poly.type
_entity_poly.pdbx_seq_one_letter_code
_entity_poly.pdbx_strand_id
1 'polypeptide(L)'
;LFLDRCSAPDVHRIVLIDAPAVLGWDRWRAVGVKYGLGVIEGMLAHAIAEGAIPEQPLRPTAHVLLGALDEAALFVSRATDPDQARQEMDAVCDRLISGIAGG
;
A
#
# COMPACT_ATOMS: atom_id res chain seq x y z
N LEU A 1 5.64 16.74 -13.16
CA LEU A 1 5.00 16.74 -14.51
C LEU A 1 4.69 15.34 -15.10
N PHE A 2 5.27 14.24 -14.60
CA PHE A 2 4.63 12.90 -14.65
C PHE A 2 4.02 12.56 -13.28
N LEU A 3 4.76 12.86 -12.21
CA LEU A 3 4.30 12.71 -10.82
C LEU A 3 3.07 13.57 -10.48
N ASP A 4 2.94 14.81 -10.96
CA ASP A 4 1.72 15.62 -10.73
C ASP A 4 0.43 15.07 -11.37
N ARG A 5 0.55 14.11 -12.31
CA ARG A 5 -0.59 13.42 -12.93
C ARG A 5 -0.83 12.03 -12.33
N CYS A 6 0.12 11.47 -11.59
CA CYS A 6 -0.02 10.24 -10.81
C CYS A 6 -0.34 10.52 -9.32
N SER A 7 -0.13 11.75 -8.85
CA SER A 7 -0.45 12.23 -7.49
C SER A 7 -1.93 12.56 -7.32
N ALA A 8 -2.81 11.61 -7.64
CA ALA A 8 -4.11 11.58 -7.00
C ALA A 8 -3.95 10.73 -5.73
N PRO A 9 -3.81 11.33 -4.53
CA PRO A 9 -3.73 10.58 -3.27
C PRO A 9 -4.88 9.56 -3.12
N ASP A 10 -5.97 9.83 -3.80
CA ASP A 10 -7.18 9.03 -3.93
C ASP A 10 -6.91 7.68 -4.62
N VAL A 11 -6.05 7.64 -5.66
CA VAL A 11 -5.89 6.46 -6.53
C VAL A 11 -4.99 5.38 -5.92
N HIS A 12 -4.02 5.75 -5.08
CA HIS A 12 -3.14 4.77 -4.43
C HIS A 12 -3.78 4.11 -3.21
N ARG A 13 -4.65 4.83 -2.49
CA ARG A 13 -5.26 4.36 -1.24
C ARG A 13 -6.52 3.51 -1.47
N ILE A 14 -7.29 3.86 -2.51
CA ILE A 14 -8.55 3.18 -2.86
C ILE A 14 -8.30 1.75 -3.39
N VAL A 15 -7.22 1.49 -4.14
CA VAL A 15 -7.03 0.16 -4.76
C VAL A 15 -6.57 -0.91 -3.77
N LEU A 16 -5.84 -0.55 -2.70
CA LEU A 16 -5.23 -1.54 -1.81
C LEU A 16 -6.09 -1.88 -0.58
N ILE A 17 -6.94 -0.95 -0.15
CA ILE A 17 -7.80 -1.13 1.03
C ILE A 17 -9.20 -1.61 0.63
N ASP A 18 -9.74 -1.16 -0.52
CA ASP A 18 -11.11 -1.53 -0.93
C ASP A 18 -11.17 -2.82 -1.76
N ALA A 19 -10.09 -3.21 -2.44
CA ALA A 19 -10.08 -4.42 -3.27
C ALA A 19 -10.39 -5.73 -2.51
N PRO A 20 -9.88 -5.96 -1.28
CA PRO A 20 -10.25 -7.14 -0.49
C PRO A 20 -11.72 -7.13 -0.03
N ALA A 21 -12.26 -5.97 0.34
CA ALA A 21 -13.65 -5.83 0.80
C ALA A 21 -14.66 -6.09 -0.35
N VAL A 22 -14.28 -5.78 -1.59
CA VAL A 22 -15.15 -5.95 -2.78
C VAL A 22 -14.98 -7.32 -3.47
N LEU A 23 -13.78 -7.93 -3.44
CA LEU A 23 -13.47 -9.16 -4.20
C LEU A 23 -13.46 -10.45 -3.36
N GLY A 24 -13.42 -10.35 -2.03
CA GLY A 24 -13.24 -11.47 -1.12
C GLY A 24 -11.77 -11.88 -0.96
N TRP A 25 -11.37 -12.14 0.29
CA TRP A 25 -9.97 -12.36 0.72
C TRP A 25 -9.22 -13.45 -0.08
N ASP A 26 -9.88 -14.59 -0.33
CA ASP A 26 -9.23 -15.72 -1.01
C ASP A 26 -8.89 -15.42 -2.48
N ARG A 27 -9.72 -14.60 -3.15
CA ARG A 27 -9.50 -14.19 -4.54
C ARG A 27 -8.44 -13.09 -4.64
N TRP A 28 -8.39 -12.20 -3.66
CA TRP A 28 -7.34 -11.19 -3.52
C TRP A 28 -5.95 -11.83 -3.32
N ARG A 29 -5.81 -12.80 -2.40
CA ARG A 29 -4.53 -13.51 -2.20
C ARG A 29 -4.03 -14.25 -3.43
N ALA A 30 -4.93 -14.88 -4.19
CA ALA A 30 -4.56 -15.65 -5.39
C ALA A 30 -4.00 -14.77 -6.52
N VAL A 31 -4.40 -13.50 -6.60
CA VAL A 31 -3.98 -12.54 -7.63
C VAL A 31 -2.83 -11.64 -7.13
N GLY A 32 -2.90 -11.19 -5.88
CA GLY A 32 -1.98 -10.21 -5.29
C GLY A 32 -0.56 -10.74 -5.05
N VAL A 33 -0.40 -11.99 -4.60
CA VAL A 33 0.93 -12.53 -4.24
C VAL A 33 1.86 -12.69 -5.44
N LYS A 34 1.32 -12.95 -6.65
CA LYS A 34 2.15 -13.19 -7.84
C LYS A 34 2.66 -11.91 -8.51
N TYR A 35 1.96 -10.78 -8.35
CA TYR A 35 2.28 -9.53 -9.05
C TYR A 35 2.48 -8.32 -8.12
N GLY A 36 1.94 -8.33 -6.90
CA GLY A 36 1.96 -7.18 -5.98
C GLY A 36 3.36 -6.80 -5.50
N LEU A 37 4.19 -7.78 -5.16
CA LEU A 37 5.56 -7.50 -4.69
C LEU A 37 6.40 -6.79 -5.77
N GLY A 38 6.34 -7.26 -7.02
CA GLY A 38 7.09 -6.66 -8.12
C GLY A 38 6.61 -5.25 -8.48
N VAL A 39 5.31 -4.96 -8.32
CA VAL A 39 4.76 -3.61 -8.48
C VAL A 39 5.32 -2.68 -7.40
N ILE A 40 5.28 -3.11 -6.13
CA ILE A 40 5.80 -2.31 -5.00
C ILE A 40 7.31 -2.07 -5.16
N GLU A 41 8.09 -3.10 -5.53
CA GLU A 41 9.52 -2.95 -5.83
C GLU A 41 9.77 -1.95 -6.96
N GLY A 42 9.00 -2.01 -8.05
CA GLY A 42 9.13 -1.06 -9.17
C GLY A 42 8.84 0.38 -8.76
N MET A 43 7.79 0.61 -7.97
CA MET A 43 7.42 1.93 -7.46
C MET A 43 8.49 2.50 -6.52
N LEU A 44 8.98 1.70 -5.57
CA LEU A 44 10.03 2.10 -4.65
C LEU A 44 11.34 2.40 -5.39
N ALA A 45 11.73 1.56 -6.35
CA ALA A 45 12.94 1.78 -7.14
C ALA A 45 12.87 3.09 -7.93
N HIS A 46 11.71 3.40 -8.52
CA HIS A 46 11.48 4.65 -9.22
C HIS A 46 11.56 5.86 -8.27
N ALA A 47 10.90 5.80 -7.11
CA ALA A 47 10.91 6.88 -6.12
C ALA A 47 12.31 7.15 -5.55
N ILE A 48 13.13 6.11 -5.34
CA ILE A 48 14.54 6.25 -4.94
C ILE A 48 15.34 6.92 -6.06
N ALA A 49 15.18 6.47 -7.31
CA ALA A 49 15.90 7.02 -8.45
C ALA A 49 15.58 8.50 -8.72
N GLU A 50 14.36 8.94 -8.40
CA GLU A 50 13.94 10.35 -8.48
C GLU A 50 14.32 11.18 -7.24
N GLY A 51 14.90 10.56 -6.22
CA GLY A 51 15.23 11.22 -4.94
C GLY A 51 14.00 11.62 -4.12
N ALA A 52 12.82 11.05 -4.43
CA ALA A 52 11.58 11.32 -3.72
C ALA A 52 11.52 10.63 -2.34
N ILE A 53 12.25 9.52 -2.18
CA ILE A 53 12.45 8.83 -0.91
C ILE A 53 13.94 8.49 -0.73
N PRO A 54 14.45 8.37 0.51
CA PRO A 54 15.85 8.04 0.75
C PRO A 54 16.23 6.65 0.22
N GLU A 55 17.51 6.49 -0.15
CA GLU A 55 18.06 5.17 -0.44
C GLU A 55 17.87 4.23 0.75
N GLN A 56 17.33 3.04 0.46
CA GLN A 56 17.02 2.05 1.47
C GLN A 56 16.97 0.65 0.86
N PRO A 57 17.03 -0.43 1.68
CA PRO A 57 16.94 -1.80 1.18
C PRO A 57 15.61 -2.08 0.47
N LEU A 58 15.62 -2.00 -0.87
CA LEU A 58 14.44 -2.05 -1.73
C LEU A 58 13.51 -3.23 -1.42
N ARG A 59 14.04 -4.45 -1.52
CA ARG A 59 13.26 -5.68 -1.38
C ARG A 59 12.73 -5.90 0.04
N PRO A 60 13.52 -5.70 1.12
CA PRO A 60 12.98 -5.68 2.48
C PRO A 60 11.86 -4.66 2.69
N THR A 61 12.03 -3.42 2.20
CA THR A 61 10.98 -2.38 2.30
C THR A 61 9.71 -2.80 1.57
N ALA A 62 9.84 -3.37 0.37
CA ALA A 62 8.69 -3.87 -0.40
C ALA A 62 7.94 -5.00 0.32
N HIS A 63 8.65 -5.91 0.98
CA HIS A 63 8.04 -6.99 1.77
C HIS A 63 7.26 -6.45 2.98
N VAL A 64 7.80 -5.46 3.69
CA VAL A 64 7.12 -4.83 4.83
C VAL A 64 5.85 -4.12 4.38
N LEU A 65 5.92 -3.35 3.28
CA LEU A 65 4.76 -2.66 2.72
C LEU A 65 3.67 -3.65 2.27
N LEU A 66 4.04 -4.70 1.54
CA LEU A 66 3.07 -5.71 1.12
C LEU A 66 2.37 -6.37 2.32
N GLY A 67 3.14 -6.73 3.36
CA GLY A 67 2.57 -7.31 4.58
C GLY A 67 1.65 -6.35 5.33
N ALA A 68 2.03 -5.08 5.44
CA ALA A 68 1.20 -4.06 6.08
C ALA A 68 -0.13 -3.85 5.36
N LEU A 69 -0.11 -3.83 4.01
CA LEU A 69 -1.31 -3.70 3.19
C LEU A 69 -2.21 -4.94 3.29
N ASP A 70 -1.64 -6.14 3.24
CA ASP A 70 -2.38 -7.39 3.42
C ASP A 70 -3.05 -7.45 4.82
N GLU A 71 -2.36 -6.99 5.87
CA GLU A 71 -2.92 -6.98 7.22
C GLU A 71 -3.98 -5.89 7.40
N ALA A 72 -3.78 -4.69 6.83
CA ALA A 72 -4.78 -3.62 6.85
C ALA A 72 -6.08 -4.07 6.18
N ALA A 73 -5.96 -4.72 5.01
CA ALA A 73 -7.07 -5.36 4.30
C ALA A 73 -7.80 -6.39 5.17
N LEU A 74 -7.05 -7.28 5.82
CA LEU A 74 -7.61 -8.31 6.68
C LEU A 74 -8.33 -7.71 7.90
N PHE A 75 -7.73 -6.69 8.52
CA PHE A 75 -8.29 -5.98 9.66
C PHE A 75 -9.64 -5.36 9.32
N VAL A 76 -9.72 -4.58 8.24
CA VAL A 76 -10.96 -3.96 7.77
C VAL A 76 -12.03 -5.00 7.45
N SER A 77 -11.65 -6.10 6.78
CA SER A 77 -12.60 -7.16 6.40
C SER A 77 -13.28 -7.87 7.58
N ARG A 78 -12.67 -7.82 8.78
CA ARG A 78 -13.16 -8.47 10.00
C ARG A 78 -13.83 -7.51 10.98
N ALA A 79 -13.84 -6.21 10.67
CA ALA A 79 -14.36 -5.20 11.57
C ALA A 79 -15.89 -5.22 11.65
N THR A 80 -16.43 -4.98 12.85
CA THR A 80 -17.87 -4.77 13.05
C THR A 80 -18.33 -3.46 12.38
N ASP A 81 -17.46 -2.45 12.36
CA ASP A 81 -17.63 -1.19 11.64
C ASP A 81 -16.48 -1.04 10.61
N PRO A 82 -16.69 -1.50 9.36
CA PRO A 82 -15.67 -1.43 8.32
C PRO A 82 -15.25 -0.01 7.95
N ASP A 83 -16.15 0.97 8.04
CA ASP A 83 -15.86 2.36 7.66
C ASP A 83 -14.94 3.01 8.69
N GLN A 84 -15.20 2.79 9.99
CA GLN A 84 -14.29 3.23 11.05
C GLN A 84 -12.93 2.54 10.94
N ALA A 85 -12.91 1.22 10.78
CA ALA A 85 -11.66 0.46 10.65
C ALA A 85 -10.81 0.91 9.46
N ARG A 86 -11.46 1.26 8.34
CA ARG A 86 -10.79 1.81 7.15
C ARG A 86 -10.12 3.14 7.46
N GLN A 87 -10.81 4.07 8.12
CA GLN A 87 -10.24 5.37 8.50
C GLN A 87 -9.03 5.23 9.43
N GLU A 88 -9.10 4.30 10.38
CA GLU A 88 -7.98 4.02 11.28
C GLU A 88 -6.79 3.43 10.53
N MET A 89 -7.02 2.48 9.62
CA MET A 89 -5.95 1.88 8.82
C MET A 89 -5.35 2.85 7.80
N ASP A 90 -6.15 3.75 7.22
CA ASP A 90 -5.67 4.84 6.37
C ASP A 90 -4.65 5.70 7.14
N ALA A 91 -4.99 6.11 8.36
CA ALA A 91 -4.11 6.92 9.19
C ALA A 91 -2.80 6.20 9.58
N VAL A 92 -2.84 4.88 9.77
CA VAL A 92 -1.64 4.06 10.04
C VAL A 92 -0.77 3.91 8.79
N CYS A 93 -1.38 3.62 7.64
CA CYS A 93 -0.67 3.47 6.37
C CYS A 93 0.04 4.77 5.97
N ASP A 94 -0.60 5.92 6.16
CA ASP A 94 0.00 7.23 5.90
C ASP A 94 1.26 7.47 6.73
N ARG A 95 1.22 7.15 8.03
CA ARG A 95 2.39 7.29 8.90
C ARG A 95 3.51 6.35 8.48
N LEU A 96 3.19 5.11 8.12
CA LEU A 96 4.17 4.14 7.64
C LEU A 96 4.86 4.63 6.36
N ILE A 97 4.08 5.07 5.37
CA ILE A 97 4.59 5.59 4.11
C ILE A 97 5.45 6.84 4.36
N SER A 98 4.99 7.74 5.23
CA SER A 98 5.74 8.97 5.57
C SER A 98 7.10 8.63 6.20
N GLY A 99 7.15 7.68 7.13
CA GLY A 99 8.40 7.23 7.73
C GLY A 99 9.36 6.57 6.73
N ILE A 100 8.84 5.79 5.78
CA ILE A 100 9.64 5.20 4.69
C ILE A 100 10.17 6.28 3.73
N ALA A 101 9.39 7.35 3.52
CA ALA A 101 9.78 8.49 2.71
C ALA A 101 10.79 9.43 3.40
N GLY A 102 11.14 9.19 4.67
CA GLY A 102 12.09 9.99 5.43
C GLY A 102 11.51 11.28 6.00
N GLY A 103 10.18 11.35 6.16
CA GLY A 103 9.46 12.45 6.81
C GLY A 103 9.36 12.33 8.33
#